data_AF-A0A1S3X2X6-F1
#
_entry.id   AF-A0A1S3X2X6-F1
#
_cell.length_a   1.000
_cell.length_b   1.000
_cell.length_c   1.000
_cell.angle_alpha   90.00
_cell.angle_beta   90.00
_cell.angle_gamma   90.00
#
_symmetry.space_group_name_H-M   'P 1'
#
loop_
_entity.id
_entity.type
_entity.pdbx_description
1 polymer ?
#
loop_
_entity_poly.entity_id
_entity_poly.type
_entity_poly.pdbx_seq_one_letter_code
_entity_poly.pdbx_strand_id
1 'polypeptide(L)'
;MRRLVDALAAQGWKDMVLEMDRRLARKELIEFMANATVKNGVVTSLVKGVRVQFDALKLGKILDIPSEEYDDYTRQRCPCLDSLPTALQITRNFCDAATAEDVPEARFVQKSEMRPEHKVLFEFVNKCLLPRHERRHTANYMDLVLMECLVRGMQISWPAFIVKLLDRVINGSKAHVTPYGFILTTVLDRLNVPLQKWEMASSKGYFGVKTLLAYDYPVNATPVEPGSSLKIPMNSKVKALVRECGSKDAEIARL
;
A
#
# COMPACT_ATOMS: atom_id res chain seq x y z
N MET A 1 -6.57 1.24 21.92
CA MET A 1 -6.78 0.89 20.49
C MET A 1 -5.44 0.96 19.79
N ARG A 2 -5.08 -0.06 19.00
CA ARG A 2 -3.80 -0.11 18.29
C ARG A 2 -3.82 0.94 17.16
N ARG A 3 -2.80 1.80 17.07
CA ARG A 3 -2.75 2.81 16.00
C ARG A 3 -2.36 2.10 14.69
N LEU A 4 -2.69 2.66 13.51
CA LEU A 4 -2.39 2.02 12.21
C LEU A 4 -0.92 1.59 12.06
N VAL A 5 0.06 2.44 12.38
CA VAL A 5 1.49 2.10 12.30
C VAL A 5 1.85 0.91 13.19
N ASP A 6 1.27 0.80 14.39
CA ASP A 6 1.47 -0.35 15.28
C ASP A 6 0.80 -1.62 14.73
N ALA A 7 -0.31 -1.47 14.01
CA ALA A 7 -0.95 -2.56 13.29
C ALA A 7 -0.07 -3.02 12.11
N LEU A 8 0.42 -2.09 11.29
CA LEU A 8 1.33 -2.39 10.18
C LEU A 8 2.62 -3.05 10.65
N ALA A 9 3.17 -2.61 11.80
CA ALA A 9 4.35 -3.23 12.39
C ALA A 9 4.08 -4.67 12.80
N ALA A 10 2.94 -4.94 13.44
CA ALA A 10 2.57 -6.31 13.83
C ALA A 10 2.31 -7.22 12.63
N GLN A 11 1.83 -6.67 11.51
CA GLN A 11 1.68 -7.42 10.27
C GLN A 11 3.01 -7.63 9.51
N GLY A 12 4.10 -6.97 9.92
CA GLY A 12 5.35 -6.96 9.15
C GLY A 12 5.27 -6.16 7.85
N TRP A 13 4.33 -5.22 7.72
CA TRP A 13 4.13 -4.42 6.49
C TRP A 13 4.56 -2.96 6.62
N LYS A 14 5.01 -2.56 7.81
CA LYS A 14 5.31 -1.15 8.11
C LYS A 14 6.25 -0.54 7.08
N ASP A 15 7.40 -1.18 6.84
CA ASP A 15 8.43 -0.63 5.97
C ASP A 15 7.96 -0.65 4.52
N MET A 16 7.33 -1.77 4.08
CA MET A 16 6.70 -1.85 2.77
C MET A 16 5.72 -0.70 2.53
N VAL A 17 4.81 -0.38 3.47
CA VAL A 17 3.78 0.65 3.28
C VAL A 17 4.35 2.06 3.34
N LEU A 18 5.23 2.33 4.31
CA LEU A 18 5.75 3.68 4.56
C LEU A 18 6.84 4.08 3.55
N GLU A 19 7.59 3.11 3.04
CA GLU A 19 8.68 3.31 2.09
C GLU A 19 8.30 2.89 0.67
N MET A 20 7.03 2.48 0.44
CA MET A 20 6.58 2.02 -0.88
C MET A 20 6.93 3.02 -1.96
N ASP A 21 7.68 2.54 -2.95
CA ASP A 21 8.05 3.32 -4.10
C ASP A 21 6.81 3.81 -4.86
N ARG A 22 6.80 5.10 -5.18
CA ARG A 22 5.68 5.74 -5.89
C ARG A 22 5.86 5.71 -7.40
N ARG A 23 6.91 5.05 -7.90
CA ARG A 23 7.11 4.77 -9.32
C ARG A 23 6.01 3.85 -9.83
N LEU A 24 5.38 4.26 -10.94
CA LEU A 24 4.38 3.48 -11.64
C LEU A 24 4.83 3.24 -13.09
N ALA A 25 5.17 2.00 -13.41
CA ALA A 25 5.59 1.59 -14.76
C ALA A 25 4.37 1.20 -15.61
N ARG A 26 3.56 2.18 -16.02
CA ARG A 26 2.25 1.93 -16.65
C ARG A 26 2.31 1.01 -17.86
N LYS A 27 3.32 1.17 -18.73
CA LYS A 27 3.41 0.38 -19.96
C LYS A 27 3.64 -1.09 -19.66
N GLU A 28 4.57 -1.36 -18.76
CA GLU A 28 4.94 -2.71 -18.31
C GLU A 28 3.81 -3.34 -17.48
N LEU A 29 3.05 -2.55 -16.72
CA LEU A 29 1.85 -3.03 -16.04
C LEU A 29 0.71 -3.39 -16.99
N ILE A 30 0.49 -2.60 -18.05
CA ILE A 30 -0.50 -2.93 -19.08
C ILE A 30 -0.11 -4.22 -19.79
N GLU A 31 1.17 -4.36 -20.17
CA GLU A 31 1.73 -5.57 -20.76
C GLU A 31 1.59 -6.77 -19.81
N PHE A 32 1.92 -6.58 -18.53
CA PHE A 32 1.73 -7.59 -17.49
C PHE A 32 0.29 -8.08 -17.43
N MET A 33 -0.68 -7.17 -17.30
CA MET A 33 -2.09 -7.53 -17.18
C MET A 33 -2.65 -8.17 -18.45
N ALA A 34 -2.22 -7.73 -19.63
CA ALA A 34 -2.67 -8.27 -20.91
C ALA A 34 -2.19 -9.72 -21.13
N ASN A 35 -0.98 -10.03 -20.66
CA ASN A 35 -0.36 -11.35 -20.80
C ASN A 35 -0.56 -12.25 -19.58
N ALA A 36 -1.18 -11.73 -18.52
CA ALA A 36 -1.28 -12.46 -17.27
C ALA A 36 -2.30 -13.59 -17.35
N THR A 37 -1.97 -14.72 -16.74
CA THR A 37 -2.93 -15.79 -16.45
C THR A 37 -2.79 -16.20 -15.00
N VAL A 38 -3.91 -16.54 -14.37
CA VAL A 38 -3.92 -17.06 -13.01
C VAL A 38 -4.53 -18.46 -13.03
N LYS A 39 -3.76 -19.44 -12.57
CA LYS A 39 -4.19 -20.84 -12.47
C LYS A 39 -3.70 -21.41 -11.14
N ASN A 40 -4.60 -22.07 -10.40
CA ASN A 40 -4.29 -22.70 -9.12
C ASN A 40 -3.54 -21.77 -8.14
N GLY A 41 -3.92 -20.50 -8.07
CA GLY A 41 -3.28 -19.51 -7.19
C GLY A 41 -1.89 -19.03 -7.64
N VAL A 42 -1.43 -19.42 -8.83
CA VAL A 42 -0.16 -18.95 -9.41
C VAL A 42 -0.45 -17.93 -10.49
N VAL A 43 0.10 -16.73 -10.33
CA VAL A 43 0.07 -15.66 -11.34
C VAL A 43 1.28 -15.84 -12.25
N THR A 44 1.04 -15.84 -13.56
CA THR A 44 2.09 -15.89 -14.59
C THR A 44 1.87 -14.79 -15.61
N SER A 45 2.94 -14.20 -16.14
CA SER A 45 2.88 -13.24 -17.25
C SER A 45 4.23 -13.18 -17.96
N LEU A 46 4.24 -12.64 -19.18
CA LEU A 46 5.46 -12.35 -19.95
C LEU A 46 5.53 -10.84 -20.17
N VAL A 47 6.58 -10.20 -19.67
CA VAL A 47 6.77 -8.75 -19.76
C VAL A 47 8.16 -8.46 -20.27
N LYS A 48 8.29 -7.80 -21.42
CA LYS A 48 9.59 -7.49 -22.05
C LYS A 48 10.50 -8.73 -22.22
N GLY A 49 9.90 -9.88 -22.49
CA GLY A 49 10.63 -11.15 -22.63
C GLY A 49 11.02 -11.81 -21.29
N VAL A 50 10.78 -11.17 -20.15
CA VAL A 50 11.02 -11.74 -18.82
C VAL A 50 9.77 -12.46 -18.33
N ARG A 51 9.91 -13.73 -17.93
CA ARG A 51 8.83 -14.52 -17.34
C ARG A 51 8.62 -14.08 -15.89
N VAL A 52 7.45 -13.51 -15.61
CA VAL A 52 7.00 -13.18 -14.26
C VAL A 52 6.12 -14.32 -13.75
N GLN A 53 6.46 -14.88 -12.61
CA GLN A 53 5.68 -15.96 -12.00
C GLN A 53 5.80 -15.94 -10.48
N PHE A 54 4.66 -15.86 -9.79
CA PHE A 54 4.57 -15.91 -8.33
C PHE A 54 3.25 -16.48 -7.84
N ASP A 55 3.31 -17.21 -6.74
CA ASP A 55 2.20 -17.49 -5.83
C ASP A 55 2.28 -16.54 -4.61
N ALA A 56 1.40 -16.71 -3.63
CA ALA A 56 1.39 -15.87 -2.43
C ALA A 56 2.71 -15.96 -1.64
N LEU A 57 3.29 -17.14 -1.49
CA LEU A 57 4.53 -17.37 -0.74
C LEU A 57 5.72 -16.68 -1.43
N LYS A 58 5.87 -16.90 -2.75
CA LYS A 58 6.92 -16.27 -3.54
C LYS A 58 6.73 -14.76 -3.61
N LEU A 59 5.50 -14.27 -3.68
CA LEU A 59 5.20 -12.83 -3.64
C LEU A 59 5.60 -12.21 -2.30
N GLY A 60 5.32 -12.87 -1.17
CA GLY A 60 5.78 -12.44 0.16
C GLY A 60 7.29 -12.29 0.21
N LYS A 61 8.04 -13.29 -0.28
CA LYS A 61 9.51 -13.23 -0.39
C LYS A 61 10.00 -12.11 -1.31
N ILE A 62 9.35 -11.91 -2.46
CA ILE A 62 9.69 -10.81 -3.37
C ILE A 62 9.48 -9.47 -2.67
N LEU A 63 8.43 -9.31 -1.88
CA LEU A 63 8.08 -8.05 -1.22
C LEU A 63 8.74 -7.85 0.15
N ASP A 64 9.39 -8.88 0.69
CA ASP A 64 9.92 -8.93 2.05
C ASP A 64 8.83 -8.72 3.11
N ILE A 65 7.71 -9.43 2.96
CA ILE A 65 6.58 -9.42 3.91
C ILE A 65 6.12 -10.84 4.26
N PRO A 66 5.50 -11.04 5.45
CA PRO A 66 4.94 -12.32 5.84
C PRO A 66 3.88 -12.82 4.84
N SER A 67 3.81 -14.15 4.67
CA SER A 67 2.89 -14.81 3.73
C SER A 67 2.20 -16.07 4.25
N GLU A 68 2.68 -16.67 5.35
CA GLU A 68 2.26 -17.98 5.86
C GLU A 68 1.05 -17.93 6.81
N GLU A 69 0.27 -16.86 6.76
CA GLU A 69 -0.83 -16.65 7.71
C GLU A 69 -2.16 -16.42 6.98
N TYR A 70 -3.24 -16.26 7.75
CA TYR A 70 -4.63 -16.40 7.34
C TYR A 70 -4.97 -15.84 5.93
N ASP A 71 -5.47 -16.70 5.03
CA ASP A 71 -5.77 -16.37 3.64
C ASP A 71 -7.25 -16.53 3.26
N ASP A 72 -8.09 -17.17 4.07
CA ASP A 72 -9.47 -17.60 3.72
C ASP A 72 -10.55 -16.49 3.77
N TYR A 73 -10.35 -15.40 3.02
CA TYR A 73 -11.33 -14.33 2.90
C TYR A 73 -12.14 -14.43 1.61
N THR A 74 -13.25 -15.16 1.65
CA THR A 74 -14.26 -15.14 0.58
C THR A 74 -15.39 -14.17 0.93
N ARG A 75 -16.00 -13.53 -0.09
CA ARG A 75 -17.16 -12.63 0.10
C ARG A 75 -18.37 -13.30 0.77
N GLN A 76 -18.40 -14.62 0.83
CA GLN A 76 -19.57 -15.42 1.20
C GLN A 76 -19.48 -16.00 2.61
N ARG A 77 -18.28 -16.12 3.18
CA ARG A 77 -18.11 -16.55 4.56
C ARG A 77 -17.12 -15.62 5.26
N CYS A 78 -17.60 -15.02 6.35
CA CYS A 78 -16.71 -14.51 7.37
C CYS A 78 -15.77 -15.65 7.77
N PRO A 79 -14.47 -15.37 8.01
CA PRO A 79 -13.66 -16.29 8.77
C PRO A 79 -14.45 -16.80 9.97
N CYS A 80 -14.63 -18.11 10.12
CA CYS A 80 -14.84 -18.70 11.43
C CYS A 80 -13.50 -18.63 12.18
N LEU A 81 -13.03 -17.42 12.41
CA LEU A 81 -12.08 -17.13 13.46
C LEU A 81 -12.95 -17.11 14.71
N ASP A 82 -12.95 -18.20 15.48
CA ASP A 82 -13.71 -18.32 16.73
C ASP A 82 -13.39 -17.17 17.72
N SER A 83 -12.34 -16.40 17.45
CA SER A 83 -11.91 -15.22 18.19
C SER A 83 -12.53 -13.89 17.72
N LEU A 84 -13.14 -13.80 16.52
CA LEU A 84 -13.72 -12.55 16.02
C LEU A 84 -15.04 -12.21 16.73
N PRO A 85 -15.32 -10.93 17.00
CA PRO A 85 -16.61 -10.52 17.56
C PRO A 85 -17.73 -10.78 16.55
N THR A 86 -18.98 -10.75 17.03
CA THR A 86 -20.15 -10.80 16.15
C THR A 86 -20.17 -9.63 15.17
N ALA A 87 -20.86 -9.78 14.04
CA ALA A 87 -20.97 -8.71 13.05
C ALA A 87 -21.54 -7.40 13.63
N LEU A 88 -22.49 -7.51 14.58
CA LEU A 88 -23.04 -6.38 15.30
C LEU A 88 -21.97 -5.69 16.17
N GLN A 89 -21.18 -6.48 16.91
CA GLN A 89 -20.12 -5.92 17.74
C GLN A 89 -19.03 -5.24 16.90
N ILE A 90 -18.63 -5.84 15.77
CA ILE A 90 -17.70 -5.21 14.83
C ILE A 90 -18.28 -3.88 14.29
N THR A 91 -19.57 -3.85 13.93
CA THR A 91 -20.24 -2.62 13.47
C THR A 91 -20.17 -1.53 14.55
N ARG A 92 -20.49 -1.88 15.80
CA ARG A 92 -20.40 -0.98 16.96
C ARG A 92 -18.97 -0.50 17.24
N ASN A 93 -17.97 -1.36 17.08
CA ASN A 93 -16.56 -1.00 17.30
C ASN A 93 -16.11 0.14 16.38
N PHE A 94 -16.66 0.22 15.16
CA PHE A 94 -16.24 1.18 14.15
C PHE A 94 -17.20 2.36 13.93
N CYS A 95 -18.40 2.29 14.50
CA CYS A 95 -19.33 3.41 14.57
C CYS A 95 -19.06 4.25 15.82
N ASP A 96 -18.96 5.57 15.66
CA ASP A 96 -18.85 6.54 16.75
C ASP A 96 -20.24 6.79 17.36
N ALA A 97 -20.82 5.71 17.88
CA ALA A 97 -22.09 5.71 18.58
C ALA A 97 -21.88 5.99 20.07
N ALA A 98 -22.75 6.81 20.67
CA ALA A 98 -22.67 7.12 22.09
C ALA A 98 -23.17 5.94 22.95
N THR A 99 -24.10 5.16 22.43
CA THR A 99 -24.78 4.07 23.13
C THR A 99 -24.95 2.83 22.24
N ALA A 100 -25.22 1.67 22.84
CA ALA A 100 -25.39 0.41 22.09
C ALA A 100 -26.71 0.40 21.30
N GLU A 101 -27.67 1.21 21.74
CA GLU A 101 -28.99 1.44 21.17
C GLU A 101 -28.92 2.18 19.84
N ASP A 102 -27.89 3.01 19.63
CA ASP A 102 -27.67 3.76 18.38
C ASP A 102 -27.32 2.84 17.19
N VAL A 103 -26.86 1.61 17.48
CA VAL A 103 -26.53 0.58 16.49
C VAL A 103 -27.18 -0.74 16.93
N PRO A 104 -28.48 -0.93 16.65
CA PRO A 104 -29.22 -2.11 17.11
C PRO A 104 -28.92 -3.36 16.28
N GLU A 105 -28.47 -3.20 15.03
CA GLU A 105 -28.20 -4.29 14.10
C GLU A 105 -26.89 -4.09 13.31
N ALA A 106 -26.37 -5.18 12.77
CA ALA A 106 -25.17 -5.15 11.93
C ALA A 106 -25.49 -4.50 10.58
N ARG A 107 -24.73 -3.47 10.20
CA ARG A 107 -24.96 -2.71 8.97
C ARG A 107 -23.67 -2.18 8.38
N PHE A 108 -23.78 -1.56 7.21
CA PHE A 108 -22.69 -0.77 6.66
C PHE A 108 -22.47 0.50 7.50
N VAL A 109 -21.21 0.88 7.66
CA VAL A 109 -20.81 2.06 8.45
C VAL A 109 -20.33 3.15 7.51
N GLN A 110 -20.93 4.33 7.58
CA GLN A 110 -20.46 5.48 6.81
C GLN A 110 -19.16 5.99 7.41
N LYS A 111 -18.24 6.42 6.54
CA LYS A 111 -16.97 7.00 6.95
C LYS A 111 -17.18 8.24 7.83
N SER A 112 -18.26 9.00 7.64
CA SER A 112 -18.60 10.13 8.51
C SER A 112 -18.90 9.73 9.95
N GLU A 113 -19.47 8.53 10.15
CA GLU A 113 -19.81 7.93 11.45
C GLU A 113 -18.58 7.34 12.16
N MET A 114 -17.38 7.40 11.56
CA MET A 114 -16.17 6.83 12.12
C MET A 114 -15.35 7.86 12.90
N ARG A 115 -14.75 7.43 14.01
CA ARG A 115 -13.68 8.20 14.67
C ARG A 115 -12.48 8.42 13.75
N PRO A 116 -11.68 9.49 13.93
CA PRO A 116 -10.53 9.79 13.07
C PRO A 116 -9.58 8.60 12.85
N GLU A 117 -9.24 7.84 13.88
CA GLU A 117 -8.36 6.68 13.77
C GLU A 117 -8.97 5.54 12.93
N HIS A 118 -10.29 5.36 12.99
CA HIS A 118 -10.99 4.39 12.15
C HIS A 118 -11.07 4.84 10.69
N LYS A 119 -11.21 6.16 10.44
CA LYS A 119 -11.16 6.72 9.08
C LYS A 119 -9.82 6.41 8.41
N VAL A 120 -8.72 6.46 9.16
CA VAL A 120 -7.38 6.09 8.67
C VAL A 120 -7.30 4.61 8.32
N LEU A 121 -7.79 3.72 9.20
CA LEU A 121 -7.86 2.28 8.95
C LEU A 121 -8.71 1.96 7.71
N PHE A 122 -9.87 2.59 7.59
CA PHE A 122 -10.77 2.44 6.46
C PHE A 122 -10.12 2.88 5.15
N GLU A 123 -9.40 4.01 5.15
CA GLU A 123 -8.64 4.48 3.99
C GLU A 123 -7.52 3.51 3.62
N PHE A 124 -6.80 2.96 4.59
CA PHE A 124 -5.76 1.96 4.35
C PHE A 124 -6.36 0.69 3.73
N VAL A 125 -7.45 0.16 4.30
CA VAL A 125 -8.12 -1.04 3.76
C VAL A 125 -8.59 -0.80 2.33
N ASN A 126 -9.20 0.34 2.01
CA ASN A 126 -9.73 0.60 0.67
C ASN A 126 -8.68 0.95 -0.39
N LYS A 127 -7.56 1.56 0.00
CA LYS A 127 -6.52 1.98 -0.94
C LYS A 127 -5.39 0.97 -1.09
N CYS A 128 -5.08 0.25 -0.02
CA CYS A 128 -3.93 -0.66 0.05
C CYS A 128 -4.34 -2.12 0.04
N LEU A 129 -5.20 -2.57 0.97
CA LEU A 129 -5.51 -4.01 1.10
C LEU A 129 -6.53 -4.52 0.09
N LEU A 130 -7.57 -3.74 -0.20
CA LEU A 130 -8.62 -4.07 -1.14
C LEU A 130 -8.83 -2.89 -2.10
N PRO A 131 -7.83 -2.59 -2.95
CA PRO A 131 -7.92 -1.49 -3.90
C PRO A 131 -9.14 -1.67 -4.82
N ARG A 132 -9.97 -0.64 -4.87
CA ARG A 132 -11.18 -0.58 -5.69
C ARG A 132 -11.14 0.64 -6.58
N HIS A 133 -11.77 0.53 -7.75
CA HIS A 133 -11.88 1.62 -8.71
C HIS A 133 -12.70 2.80 -8.17
N GLU A 134 -13.80 2.51 -7.48
CA GLU A 134 -14.70 3.52 -6.93
C GLU A 134 -14.28 3.93 -5.51
N ARG A 135 -14.32 5.25 -5.27
CA ARG A 135 -14.23 5.79 -3.91
C ARG A 135 -15.45 5.34 -3.12
N ARG A 136 -15.20 4.71 -1.99
CA ARG A 136 -16.25 4.35 -1.05
C ARG A 136 -16.25 5.31 0.11
N HIS A 137 -17.45 5.75 0.44
CA HIS A 137 -17.73 6.48 1.67
C HIS A 137 -18.34 5.58 2.74
N THR A 138 -18.54 4.30 2.44
CA THR A 138 -19.18 3.33 3.32
C THR A 138 -18.34 2.06 3.40
N ALA A 139 -18.13 1.57 4.63
CA ALA A 139 -17.51 0.29 4.91
C ALA A 139 -18.53 -0.83 4.88
N ASN A 140 -18.27 -1.83 4.04
CA ASN A 140 -19.03 -3.07 4.10
C ASN A 140 -18.47 -4.02 5.16
N TYR A 141 -19.17 -5.13 5.40
CA TYR A 141 -18.76 -6.09 6.41
C TYR A 141 -17.32 -6.59 6.23
N MET A 142 -16.87 -6.85 5.00
CA MET A 142 -15.48 -7.26 4.74
C MET A 142 -14.47 -6.18 5.09
N ASP A 143 -14.79 -4.91 4.81
CA ASP A 143 -13.94 -3.78 5.18
C ASP A 143 -13.80 -3.72 6.71
N LEU A 144 -14.91 -3.86 7.43
CA LEU A 144 -14.94 -3.83 8.89
C LEU A 144 -14.20 -5.02 9.52
N VAL A 145 -14.32 -6.22 8.96
CA VAL A 145 -13.56 -7.40 9.43
C VAL A 145 -12.06 -7.20 9.27
N LEU A 146 -11.60 -6.65 8.13
CA LEU A 146 -10.19 -6.36 7.93
C LEU A 146 -9.68 -5.28 8.89
N MET A 147 -10.50 -4.25 9.14
CA MET A 147 -10.19 -3.24 10.15
C MET A 147 -10.09 -3.87 11.55
N GLU A 148 -11.00 -4.79 11.91
CA GLU A 148 -10.99 -5.52 13.19
C GLU A 148 -9.72 -6.38 13.33
N CYS A 149 -9.36 -7.13 12.28
CA CYS A 149 -8.13 -7.93 12.26
C CYS A 149 -6.89 -7.06 12.50
N LEU A 150 -6.80 -5.90 11.85
CA LEU A 150 -5.70 -4.95 12.05
C LEU A 150 -5.64 -4.42 13.49
N VAL A 151 -6.79 -4.02 14.05
CA VAL A 151 -6.88 -3.50 15.43
C VAL A 151 -6.48 -4.55 16.46
N ARG A 152 -6.91 -5.80 16.25
CA ARG A 152 -6.64 -6.93 17.14
C ARG A 152 -5.26 -7.56 16.93
N GLY A 153 -4.53 -7.14 15.88
CA GLY A 153 -3.23 -7.72 15.53
C GLY A 153 -3.34 -9.16 15.01
N MET A 154 -4.49 -9.53 14.45
CA MET A 154 -4.67 -10.81 13.78
C MET A 154 -3.94 -10.76 12.45
N GLN A 155 -3.10 -11.74 12.18
CA GLN A 155 -2.29 -11.76 10.98
C GLN A 155 -3.14 -11.97 9.73
N ILE A 156 -2.78 -11.24 8.68
CA ILE A 156 -3.46 -11.23 7.39
C ILE A 156 -2.40 -11.60 6.33
N SER A 157 -2.69 -12.51 5.40
CA SER A 157 -1.78 -12.71 4.26
C SER A 157 -2.09 -11.75 3.13
N TRP A 158 -1.45 -10.57 3.16
CA TRP A 158 -1.57 -9.59 2.07
C TRP A 158 -1.14 -10.16 0.70
N PRO A 159 -0.05 -10.96 0.58
CA PRO A 159 0.27 -11.64 -0.67
C PRO A 159 -0.88 -12.50 -1.22
N ALA A 160 -1.58 -13.24 -0.35
CA ALA A 160 -2.72 -14.04 -0.77
C ALA A 160 -3.89 -13.16 -1.27
N PHE A 161 -4.15 -12.03 -0.62
CA PHE A 161 -5.13 -11.04 -1.10
C PHE A 161 -4.77 -10.47 -2.47
N ILE A 162 -3.49 -10.20 -2.72
CA ILE A 162 -3.02 -9.69 -4.00
C ILE A 162 -3.31 -10.72 -5.09
N VAL A 163 -2.90 -11.98 -4.87
CA VAL A 163 -3.15 -13.08 -5.81
C VAL A 163 -4.64 -13.29 -6.06
N LYS A 164 -5.48 -13.35 -5.01
CA LYS A 164 -6.94 -13.56 -5.13
C LYS A 164 -7.62 -12.42 -5.89
N LEU A 165 -7.19 -11.18 -5.69
CA LEU A 165 -7.77 -10.04 -6.43
C LEU A 165 -7.29 -10.01 -7.89
N LEU A 166 -6.04 -10.37 -8.15
CA LEU A 166 -5.51 -10.51 -9.52
C LEU A 166 -6.26 -11.61 -10.27
N ASP A 167 -6.44 -12.78 -9.68
CA ASP A 167 -7.24 -13.88 -10.22
C ASP A 167 -8.62 -13.39 -10.66
N ARG A 168 -9.32 -12.70 -9.75
CA ARG A 168 -10.66 -12.18 -10.01
C ARG A 168 -10.71 -11.14 -11.13
N VAL A 169 -9.68 -10.31 -11.27
CA VAL A 169 -9.62 -9.27 -12.30
C VAL A 169 -9.26 -9.87 -13.66
N ILE A 170 -8.28 -10.78 -13.69
CA ILE A 170 -7.74 -11.40 -14.91
C ILE A 170 -8.74 -12.41 -15.47
N ASN A 171 -9.31 -13.27 -14.63
CA ASN A 171 -10.26 -14.30 -15.04
C ASN A 171 -11.74 -13.81 -15.01
N GLY A 172 -12.00 -12.59 -14.53
CA GLY A 172 -13.34 -12.02 -14.43
C GLY A 172 -13.66 -10.97 -15.50
N SER A 173 -14.89 -10.46 -15.49
CA SER A 173 -15.39 -9.45 -16.44
C SER A 173 -14.90 -8.01 -16.20
N LYS A 174 -13.91 -7.80 -15.31
CA LYS A 174 -13.39 -6.49 -14.90
C LYS A 174 -11.95 -6.24 -15.36
N ALA A 175 -11.62 -6.69 -16.57
CA ALA A 175 -10.26 -6.66 -17.14
C ALA A 175 -9.61 -5.27 -17.27
N HIS A 176 -10.35 -4.17 -17.08
CA HIS A 176 -9.84 -2.81 -17.28
C HIS A 176 -9.23 -2.15 -16.03
N VAL A 177 -9.24 -2.80 -14.87
CA VAL A 177 -8.69 -2.24 -13.63
C VAL A 177 -7.40 -2.96 -13.28
N THR A 178 -6.28 -2.23 -13.17
CA THR A 178 -5.01 -2.78 -12.64
C THR A 178 -4.96 -2.55 -11.12
N PRO A 179 -5.33 -3.53 -10.28
CA PRO A 179 -5.14 -3.38 -8.84
C PRO A 179 -3.64 -3.38 -8.51
N TYR A 180 -3.27 -2.76 -7.39
CA TYR A 180 -1.91 -2.79 -6.84
C TYR A 180 -0.78 -2.33 -7.77
N GLY A 181 -1.02 -1.36 -8.66
CA GLY A 181 -0.01 -0.92 -9.64
C GLY A 181 1.37 -0.59 -9.07
N PHE A 182 1.45 0.03 -7.88
CA PHE A 182 2.73 0.30 -7.20
C PHE A 182 3.44 -0.98 -6.76
N ILE A 183 2.73 -1.88 -6.08
CA ILE A 183 3.27 -3.17 -5.64
C ILE A 183 3.73 -3.99 -6.84
N LEU A 184 2.91 -4.07 -7.90
CA LEU A 184 3.27 -4.77 -9.12
C LEU A 184 4.50 -4.14 -9.79
N THR A 185 4.62 -2.81 -9.80
CA THR A 185 5.83 -2.15 -10.32
C THR A 185 7.07 -2.57 -9.52
N THR A 186 6.99 -2.59 -8.19
CA THR A 186 8.07 -3.09 -7.33
C THR A 186 8.39 -4.57 -7.59
N VAL A 187 7.38 -5.41 -7.81
CA VAL A 187 7.58 -6.84 -8.15
C VAL A 187 8.31 -6.98 -9.49
N LEU A 188 7.90 -6.23 -10.51
CA LEU A 188 8.56 -6.24 -11.82
C LEU A 188 10.03 -5.80 -11.69
N ASP A 189 10.30 -4.73 -10.95
CA ASP A 189 11.64 -4.21 -10.69
C ASP A 189 12.52 -5.27 -9.98
N ARG A 190 12.01 -5.88 -8.89
CA ARG A 190 12.72 -6.93 -8.13
C ARG A 190 12.92 -8.24 -8.92
N LEU A 191 12.14 -8.47 -9.98
CA LEU A 191 12.33 -9.58 -10.91
C LEU A 191 13.20 -9.20 -12.12
N ASN A 192 13.87 -8.04 -12.09
CA ASN A 192 14.74 -7.52 -13.13
C ASN A 192 14.04 -7.33 -14.49
N VAL A 193 12.73 -7.01 -14.49
CA VAL A 193 12.03 -6.61 -15.69
C VAL A 193 12.50 -5.20 -16.10
N PRO A 194 12.95 -4.98 -17.35
CA PRO A 194 13.41 -3.65 -17.77
C PRO A 194 12.28 -2.62 -17.78
N LEU A 195 12.26 -1.72 -16.79
CA LEU A 195 11.27 -0.62 -16.69
C LEU A 195 11.79 0.60 -17.47
N GLN A 196 11.16 0.94 -18.59
CA GLN A 196 11.71 2.00 -19.47
C GLN A 196 11.36 3.42 -19.01
N LYS A 197 10.12 3.62 -18.51
CA LYS A 197 9.63 4.91 -18.03
C LYS A 197 8.68 4.68 -16.86
N TRP A 198 8.82 5.49 -15.82
CA TRP A 198 7.92 5.50 -14.68
C TRP A 198 7.37 6.89 -14.45
N GLU A 199 6.13 6.93 -13.99
CA GLU A 199 5.48 8.14 -13.51
C GLU A 199 5.47 8.13 -11.98
N MET A 200 5.66 9.29 -11.36
CA MET A 200 5.46 9.43 -9.93
C MET A 200 3.96 9.55 -9.63
N ALA A 201 3.47 8.73 -8.70
CA ALA A 201 2.09 8.81 -8.25
C ALA A 201 1.72 10.22 -7.78
N SER A 202 0.58 10.73 -8.23
CA SER A 202 -0.01 11.91 -7.59
C SER A 202 -0.40 11.56 -6.14
N SER A 203 -0.26 12.53 -5.23
CA SER A 203 -0.61 12.37 -3.81
C SER A 203 -2.04 11.89 -3.55
N LYS A 204 -2.96 12.00 -4.52
CA LYS A 204 -4.36 11.58 -4.41
C LYS A 204 -4.57 10.06 -4.61
N GLY A 205 -3.64 9.37 -5.29
CA GLY A 205 -3.74 7.95 -5.61
C GLY A 205 -2.94 7.03 -4.68
N TYR A 206 -2.20 7.60 -3.74
CA TYR A 206 -1.27 6.89 -2.86
C TYR A 206 -1.69 7.07 -1.39
N PHE A 207 -1.73 5.97 -0.64
CA PHE A 207 -1.82 6.02 0.81
C PHE A 207 -0.41 6.26 1.36
N GLY A 208 -0.24 7.30 2.17
CA GLY A 208 1.08 7.62 2.72
C GLY A 208 1.06 8.69 3.78
N VAL A 209 2.22 9.28 4.07
CA VAL A 209 2.40 10.28 5.14
C VAL A 209 1.36 11.41 5.06
N LYS A 210 1.00 11.91 3.87
CA LYS A 210 -0.05 12.92 3.73
C LYS A 210 -1.43 12.44 4.16
N THR A 211 -1.76 11.17 3.93
CA THR A 211 -3.01 10.58 4.45
C THR A 211 -2.96 10.46 5.97
N LEU A 212 -1.81 10.06 6.53
CA LEU A 212 -1.64 10.01 7.99
C LEU A 212 -1.80 11.41 8.62
N LEU A 213 -1.11 12.41 8.07
CA LEU A 213 -1.19 13.81 8.53
C LEU A 213 -2.61 14.39 8.40
N ALA A 214 -3.37 14.03 7.35
CA ALA A 214 -4.74 14.52 7.14
C ALA A 214 -5.77 14.05 8.20
N TYR A 215 -5.40 13.08 9.03
CA TYR A 215 -6.20 12.63 10.17
C TYR A 215 -5.45 12.80 11.50
N ASP A 216 -4.58 13.82 11.57
CA ASP A 216 -3.79 14.19 12.75
C ASP A 216 -3.01 13.03 13.36
N TYR A 217 -2.57 12.10 12.52
CA TYR A 217 -1.82 10.94 12.97
C TYR A 217 -0.34 11.34 13.11
N PRO A 218 0.26 11.36 14.33
CA PRO A 218 1.64 11.78 14.48
C PRO A 218 2.58 10.79 13.80
N VAL A 219 3.33 11.29 12.82
CA VAL A 219 4.38 10.58 12.09
C VAL A 219 5.70 11.19 12.55
N ASN A 220 6.55 10.43 13.23
CA ASN A 220 7.88 10.89 13.67
C ASN A 220 8.91 10.96 12.52
N ALA A 221 8.46 10.86 11.26
CA ALA A 221 9.34 10.96 10.10
C ALA A 221 9.26 12.38 9.53
N THR A 222 10.39 13.08 9.55
CA THR A 222 10.60 14.30 8.76
C THR A 222 10.24 14.03 7.30
N PRO A 223 9.31 14.79 6.69
CA PRO A 223 9.02 14.65 5.28
C PRO A 223 10.25 15.08 4.49
N VAL A 224 10.94 14.14 3.83
CA VAL A 224 11.83 14.52 2.73
C VAL A 224 10.92 14.81 1.55
N GLU A 225 10.74 16.09 1.25
CA GLU A 225 10.08 16.50 0.01
C GLU A 225 10.92 16.05 -1.19
N PRO A 226 10.34 15.36 -2.19
CA PRO A 226 11.02 15.14 -3.46
C PRO A 226 11.05 16.49 -4.20
N GLY A 227 12.19 17.17 -4.10
CA GLY A 227 12.42 18.50 -4.68
C GLY A 227 13.32 19.41 -3.84
N SER A 228 13.50 19.11 -2.56
CA SER A 228 14.45 19.83 -1.71
C SER A 228 15.84 19.24 -1.90
N SER A 229 16.65 19.85 -2.77
CA SER A 229 18.09 19.76 -2.66
C SER A 229 18.47 20.26 -1.27
N LEU A 230 18.75 19.33 -0.34
CA LEU A 230 19.42 19.63 0.91
C LEU A 230 20.75 20.32 0.53
N LYS A 231 20.77 21.65 0.66
CA LYS A 231 22.03 22.40 0.74
C LYS A 231 22.71 21.91 2.00
N ILE A 232 23.60 20.94 1.82
CA ILE A 232 24.58 20.56 2.83
C ILE A 232 25.25 21.87 3.29
N PRO A 233 25.31 22.19 4.59
CA PRO A 233 26.07 23.33 5.04
C PRO A 233 27.53 23.09 4.65
N MET A 234 28.00 23.77 3.60
CA MET A 234 29.41 23.75 3.23
C MET A 234 30.20 24.26 4.44
N ASN A 235 30.96 23.35 5.05
CA ASN A 235 31.99 23.67 6.02
C ASN A 235 32.89 24.78 5.44
N SER A 236 33.16 25.82 6.24
CA SER A 236 33.94 27.01 5.84
C SER A 236 35.34 26.68 5.29
N LYS A 237 35.88 25.48 5.57
CA LYS A 237 37.12 24.99 4.96
C LYS A 237 37.00 24.63 3.47
N VAL A 238 35.82 24.25 2.99
CA VAL A 238 35.61 23.92 1.56
C VAL A 238 35.46 25.19 0.70
N LYS A 239 35.01 26.31 1.26
CA LYS A 239 34.96 27.61 0.56
C LYS A 239 36.35 28.16 0.21
N ALA A 240 37.39 27.82 0.99
CA ALA A 240 38.76 28.23 0.70
C ALA A 240 39.34 27.44 -0.49
N LEU A 241 39.11 26.13 -0.54
CA LEU A 241 39.58 25.25 -1.63
C LEU A 241 38.90 25.54 -2.98
N VAL A 242 37.61 25.91 -2.97
CA VAL A 242 36.88 26.27 -4.20
C VAL A 242 37.34 27.62 -4.78
N ARG A 243 37.81 28.56 -3.93
CA ARG A 243 38.38 29.84 -4.40
C ARG A 243 39.78 29.69 -5.00
N GLU A 244 40.57 28.73 -4.51
CA GLU A 244 41.93 28.51 -4.99
C GLU A 244 41.94 27.81 -6.36
N CYS A 245 41.05 26.84 -6.60
CA CYS A 245 40.87 26.23 -7.94
C CYS A 245 40.35 27.24 -8.98
N GLY A 246 39.39 28.10 -8.63
CA GLY A 246 38.84 29.08 -9.57
C GLY A 246 39.82 30.18 -10.01
N SER A 247 40.91 30.42 -9.25
CA SER A 247 41.95 31.37 -9.65
C SER A 247 42.95 30.79 -10.65
N LYS A 248 43.22 29.47 -10.59
CA LYS A 248 44.14 28.79 -11.51
C LYS A 248 43.52 28.56 -12.89
N ASP A 249 42.21 28.35 -12.95
CA ASP A 249 41.50 28.18 -14.23
C ASP A 249 41.36 29.50 -15.02
N ALA A 250 41.43 30.65 -14.35
CA ALA A 250 41.39 31.97 -15.00
C ALA A 250 42.74 32.40 -15.60
N GLU A 251 43.85 31.83 -15.15
CA GLU A 251 45.21 32.14 -15.65
C GLU A 251 45.58 31.28 -16.87
N ILE A 252 44.98 30.10 -17.03
CA ILE A 252 45.17 29.23 -18.21
C ILE A 252 44.36 29.72 -19.42
N ALA A 253 43.31 30.51 -19.22
CA ALA A 253 42.49 31.07 -20.31
C ALA A 253 43.05 32.36 -20.94
N ARG A 254 44.25 32.81 -20.55
CA ARG A 254 44.89 34.05 -21.04
C ARG A 254 46.30 33.87 -21.63
N LEU A 255 46.72 32.64 -21.92
CA LEU A 255 47.87 32.30 -22.76
C LEU A 255 47.40 31.51 -23.97
#